data_AF-A0A5C7AM54-F1
#
_entry.id   AF-A0A5C7AM54-F1
#
_cell.length_a   1.000
_cell.length_b   1.000
_cell.length_c   1.000
_cell.angle_alpha   90.00
_cell.angle_beta   90.00
_cell.angle_gamma   90.00
#
_symmetry.space_group_name_H-M   'P 1'
#
loop_
_entity.id
_entity.type
_entity.pdbx_description
1 polymer ?
#
loop_
_entity_poly.entity_id
_entity_poly.type
_entity_poly.pdbx_seq_one_letter_code
_entity_poly.pdbx_strand_id
1 'polypeptide(L)' 'MQQVEFISKDKPHAAKKFKTVVIKHLMAISMMPYQHKKSIYFDDPDKRDLIFNGYTIVFRIKPKKQVIEVFGFIKHQNEL' A
#
# COMPACT_ATOMS: atom_id res chain seq x y z
N MET A 1 4.66 9.84 7.33
CA MET A 1 3.43 9.10 6.96
C MET A 1 2.39 9.48 8.00
N GLN A 2 1.38 10.30 7.64
CA GLN A 2 0.40 10.82 8.60
C GLN A 2 -0.29 9.72 9.44
N GLN A 3 -0.50 8.51 8.90
CA GLN A 3 -1.10 7.41 9.67
C GLN A 3 -0.19 6.84 10.76
N VAL A 4 1.13 6.81 10.56
CA VAL A 4 2.06 6.35 11.60
C VAL A 4 2.05 7.33 12.76
N GLU A 5 2.02 8.63 12.48
CA GLU A 5 1.91 9.69 13.48
C GLU A 5 0.56 9.64 14.22
N PHE A 6 -0.54 9.40 13.50
CA PHE A 6 -1.87 9.24 14.10
C PHE A 6 -1.94 8.03 15.04
N ILE A 7 -1.47 6.86 14.60
CA ILE A 7 -1.44 5.65 15.44
C ILE A 7 -0.48 5.83 16.63
N SER A 8 0.63 6.54 16.44
CA SER A 8 1.63 6.74 17.50
C SER A 8 1.13 7.61 18.65
N LYS A 9 0.17 8.49 18.43
CA LYS A 9 -0.45 9.31 19.48
C LYS A 9 -1.26 8.48 20.47
N ASP A 10 -1.85 7.37 20.02
CA ASP A 10 -2.60 6.44 20.88
C ASP A 10 -1.69 5.30 21.36
N LYS A 11 -1.01 4.60 20.44
CA LYS A 11 -0.26 3.36 20.72
C LYS A 11 1.05 3.32 19.93
N PRO A 12 2.18 3.82 20.48
CA PRO A 12 3.46 3.89 19.77
C PRO A 12 3.98 2.52 19.30
N HIS A 13 3.74 1.45 20.09
CA HIS A 13 4.08 0.09 19.66
C HIS A 13 3.27 -0.38 18.43
N ALA A 14 1.99 -0.01 18.35
CA ALA A 14 1.15 -0.31 17.20
C ALA A 14 1.63 0.46 15.95
N ALA A 15 2.09 1.70 16.12
CA ALA A 15 2.66 2.50 15.03
C ALA A 15 3.95 1.88 14.46
N LYS A 16 4.84 1.37 15.33
CA LYS A 16 6.06 0.67 14.91
C LYS A 16 5.72 -0.61 14.14
N LYS A 17 4.80 -1.44 14.68
CA LYS A 17 4.34 -2.67 14.01
C LYS A 17 3.71 -2.35 12.66
N PHE A 18 2.87 -1.32 12.59
CA PHE A 18 2.24 -0.86 11.36
C PHE A 18 3.26 -0.47 10.30
N LYS A 19 4.26 0.36 10.66
CA LYS A 19 5.35 0.73 9.76
C LYS A 19 6.10 -0.49 9.22
N THR A 20 6.44 -1.45 10.08
CA THR A 20 7.10 -2.70 9.66
C THR A 20 6.25 -3.50 8.69
N VAL A 21 4.95 -3.61 8.95
CA VAL A 21 4.02 -4.32 8.06
C VAL A 21 3.93 -3.63 6.70
N VAL A 22 3.80 -2.30 6.66
CA VAL A 22 3.78 -1.54 5.39
C VAL A 22 5.06 -1.77 4.60
N ILE A 23 6.23 -1.66 5.23
CA ILE A 23 7.53 -1.88 4.56
C ILE A 23 7.63 -3.28 3.96
N LYS A 24 7.18 -4.32 4.68
CA LYS A 24 7.17 -5.69 4.16
C LYS A 24 6.31 -5.83 2.90
N HIS A 25 5.14 -5.19 2.88
CA HIS A 25 4.28 -5.21 1.69
C HIS A 25 4.92 -4.45 0.52
N LEU A 26 5.59 -3.32 0.77
CA LEU A 26 6.32 -2.59 -0.27
C LEU A 26 7.45 -3.44 -0.88
N MET A 27 8.19 -4.18 -0.05
CA MET A 27 9.20 -5.14 -0.53
C MET A 27 8.56 -6.26 -1.36
N ALA A 28 7.42 -6.81 -0.93
CA ALA A 28 6.70 -7.83 -1.69
C ALA A 28 6.24 -7.32 -3.07
N ILE A 29 5.76 -6.07 -3.15
CA ILE A 29 5.39 -5.43 -4.41
C ILE A 29 6.61 -5.37 -5.35
N SER A 30 7.79 -5.02 -4.84
CA SER A 30 9.01 -4.95 -5.69
C SER A 30 9.45 -6.30 -6.26
N MET A 31 9.17 -7.41 -5.57
CA MET A 31 9.57 -8.75 -6.03
C MET A 31 8.66 -9.30 -7.14
N MET A 32 7.34 -9.13 -7.00
CA MET A 32 6.36 -9.65 -7.96
C MET A 32 5.19 -8.67 -8.13
N PRO A 33 5.39 -7.50 -8.77
CA PRO A 33 4.37 -6.45 -8.79
C PRO A 33 3.09 -6.83 -9.53
N TYR A 34 3.19 -7.71 -10.53
CA TYR A 34 2.05 -8.19 -11.32
C TYR A 34 1.21 -9.28 -10.63
N GLN A 35 1.65 -9.80 -9.47
CA GLN A 35 0.85 -10.73 -8.66
C GLN A 35 -0.40 -10.06 -8.07
N HIS A 36 -0.37 -8.74 -7.96
CA HIS A 36 -1.44 -7.94 -7.38
C HIS A 36 -2.54 -7.69 -8.40
N LYS A 37 -3.77 -7.50 -7.92
CA LYS A 37 -4.93 -7.26 -8.79
C LYS A 37 -4.78 -5.95 -9.56
N LYS A 38 -5.36 -5.89 -10.76
CA LYS A 38 -5.55 -4.62 -11.48
C LYS A 38 -6.32 -3.65 -10.58
N SER A 39 -5.92 -2.39 -10.62
CA SER A 39 -6.57 -1.38 -9.80
C SER A 39 -8.02 -1.18 -10.22
N ILE A 40 -8.94 -1.10 -9.25
CA ILE A 40 -10.35 -0.83 -9.56
C ILE A 40 -10.61 0.63 -9.93
N TYR A 41 -9.65 1.51 -9.64
CA TYR A 41 -9.75 2.94 -9.86
C TYR A 41 -9.27 3.37 -11.25
N PHE A 42 -8.66 2.46 -12.01
CA PHE A 42 -8.03 2.79 -13.28
C PHE A 42 -8.13 1.64 -14.29
N ASP A 43 -8.48 1.98 -15.52
CA ASP A 43 -8.35 1.08 -16.66
C ASP A 43 -6.91 1.12 -17.22
N ASP A 44 -5.96 0.63 -16.42
CA ASP A 44 -4.54 0.56 -16.79
C ASP A 44 -3.92 -0.72 -16.20
N PRO A 45 -3.40 -1.65 -17.03
CA PRO A 45 -2.85 -2.92 -16.56
C PRO A 45 -1.58 -2.77 -15.71
N ASP A 46 -0.91 -1.61 -15.78
CA ASP A 46 0.26 -1.30 -14.97
C ASP A 46 -0.10 -0.66 -13.62
N LYS A 47 -1.38 -0.31 -13.41
CA LYS A 47 -1.86 0.16 -12.11
C LYS A 47 -2.48 -0.99 -11.33
N ARG A 48 -2.05 -1.12 -10.08
CA ARG A 48 -2.33 -2.29 -9.24
C ARG A 48 -2.68 -1.88 -7.82
N ASP A 49 -3.50 -2.72 -7.19
CA ASP A 49 -3.90 -2.54 -5.79
C ASP A 49 -3.38 -3.70 -4.94
N LEU A 50 -2.71 -3.38 -3.84
CA LEU A 50 -2.41 -4.31 -2.76
C LEU A 50 -3.33 -4.01 -1.58
N ILE A 51 -4.16 -4.99 -1.20
CA ILE A 51 -5.08 -4.86 -0.07
C ILE A 51 -4.56 -5.67 1.11
N PHE A 52 -4.50 -5.06 2.29
CA PHE A 52 -4.10 -5.73 3.54
C PHE A 52 -4.73 -5.02 4.75
N ASN A 53 -5.27 -5.75 5.72
CA ASN A 53 -5.80 -5.21 6.99
C ASN A 53 -6.72 -3.98 6.85
N GLY A 54 -7.60 -3.96 5.85
CA GLY A 54 -8.47 -2.81 5.57
C GLY A 54 -7.78 -1.61 4.94
N TYR A 55 -6.51 -1.74 4.51
CA TYR A 55 -5.79 -0.73 3.74
C TYR A 55 -5.65 -1.16 2.29
N THR A 56 -5.56 -0.19 1.39
CA THR A 56 -5.22 -0.38 -0.02
C THR A 56 -4.04 0.49 -0.39
N ILE A 57 -2.96 -0.14 -0.85
CA ILE A 57 -1.83 0.52 -1.50
C ILE A 57 -2.10 0.51 -2.99
N VAL A 58 -2.21 1.70 -3.57
CA VAL A 58 -2.35 1.88 -5.01
C VAL A 58 -0.98 2.25 -5.59
N PHE A 59 -0.53 1.48 -6.56
CA PHE A 59 0.79 1.67 -7.17
C PHE A 59 0.76 1.46 -8.68
N ARG A 60 1.75 2.03 -9.37
CA ARG A 60 1.96 1.91 -10.81
C ARG A 60 3.33 1.31 -11.09
N ILE A 61 3.35 0.33 -11.98
CA ILE A 61 4.56 -0.27 -12.50
C ILE A 61 5.05 0.58 -13.68
N LYS A 62 6.33 0.94 -13.72
CA LYS A 62 6.95 1.63 -14.85
C LYS A 62 8.10 0.77 -15.40
N PRO A 63 7.81 -0.21 -16.27
CA PRO A 63 8.82 -1.18 -16.75
C PRO A 63 10.02 -0.51 -17.40
N LYS A 64 9.78 0.53 -18.23
CA LYS A 64 10.85 1.30 -18.90
C LYS A 64 11.80 1.99 -17.93
N LYS A 65 11.31 2.37 -16.75
CA LYS A 65 12.10 3.07 -15.72
C LYS A 65 12.60 2.11 -14.62
N GLN A 66 12.19 0.84 -14.64
CA GLN A 66 12.48 -0.15 -13.59
C GLN A 66 12.10 0.35 -12.18
N VAL A 67 11.00 1.09 -12.08
CA VAL A 67 10.49 1.61 -10.80
C VAL A 67 9.03 1.25 -10.59
N ILE A 68 8.65 1.15 -9.32
CA ILE A 68 7.27 1.11 -8.87
C ILE A 68 6.99 2.43 -8.15
N GLU A 69 5.93 3.12 -8.57
CA GLU A 69 5.48 4.34 -7.93
C GLU A 69 4.25 4.05 -7.09
N VAL A 70 4.36 4.25 -5.78
CA VAL A 70 3.22 4.19 -4.86
C VAL A 70 2.63 5.59 -4.76
N PHE A 71 1.34 5.73 -5.02
CA PHE A 71 0.67 7.04 -5.04
C PHE A 71 -0.67 7.06 -4.30
N GLY A 72 -1.11 5.92 -3.76
CA GLY A 72 -2.28 5.86 -2.90
C GLY A 72 -2.05 4.95 -1.70
N PHE A 73 -2.50 5.40 -0.53
CA PHE A 73 -2.55 4.58 0.67
C PHE A 73 -3.86 4.86 1.42
N ILE A 74 -4.89 4.10 1.06
CA ILE A 74 -6.28 4.32 1.42
C ILE A 74 -6.63 3.41 2.60
N LYS A 75 -7.27 3.96 3.63
CA LYS A 75 -7.87 3.16 4.72
C LYS A 75 -9.36 2.99 4.41
N HIS A 76 -9.81 1.75 4.29
CA HIS A 76 -11.22 1.41 4.31
C HIS A 76 -11.67 1.43 5.77
N GLN A 77 -12.45 2.44 6.15
CA GLN A 77 -13.28 2.33 7.34
C GLN A 77 -14.49 1.51 6.94
N ASN A 78 -14.60 0.29 7.47
CA ASN A 78 -15.89 -0.38 7.47
C ASN A 78 -16.79 0.47 8.39
N GLU A 79 -17.61 1.32 7.79
CA GLU A 79 -18.86 1.72 8.44
C GLU A 79 -19.78 0.49 8.35
N LEU A 80 -19.80 -0.28 9.44
CA LEU A 80 -20.89 -1.18 9.79
C LEU A 80 -21.74 -0.49 10.85
#